data_AF-A0A4V1UBD1-F1
#
_entry.id   AF-A0A4V1UBD1-F1
#
_cell.length_a   1.000
_cell.length_b   1.000
_cell.length_c   1.000
_cell.angle_alpha   90.00
_cell.angle_beta   90.00
_cell.angle_gamma   90.00
#
_symmetry.space_group_name_H-M   'P 1'
#
loop_
_entity.id
_entity.type
_entity.pdbx_description
1 polymer ?
#
loop_
_entity_poly.entity_id
_entity_poly.type
_entity_poly.pdbx_seq_one_letter_code
_entity_poly.pdbx_strand_id
1 'polypeptide(L)'
;MKKSLNYILVFALGAGALVSCQKSIDLNPTHTVKGDDFFTKVDDYDFALTGAYQRLKQNSLYSGVNGGSVFLSSVEIAGDNLRPGPTNLGNLNTMFRWNYTADNGVVQGGWNAAYFVIQQTNVTLRGLQRFRATNPRTVNRIEGQARALRAFMHFEIFRWWAPNYDPAATTPGIAYV
;
A
#
# COMPACT_ATOMS: atom_id res chain seq x y z
N MET A 1 31.89 -62.55 20.95
CA MET A 1 30.48 -62.11 21.17
C MET A 1 30.34 -60.63 21.57
N LYS A 2 31.28 -60.00 22.29
CA LYS A 2 31.18 -58.56 22.66
C LYS A 2 31.40 -57.58 21.49
N LYS A 3 32.31 -57.91 20.54
CA LYS A 3 32.59 -57.05 19.38
C LYS A 3 31.42 -56.96 18.39
N SER A 4 30.69 -58.06 18.17
CA SER A 4 29.49 -58.10 17.31
C SER A 4 28.32 -57.31 17.91
N LEU A 5 28.20 -57.27 19.25
CA LEU A 5 27.16 -56.48 19.94
C LEU A 5 27.40 -54.97 19.78
N ASN A 6 28.65 -54.52 19.81
CA ASN A 6 28.99 -53.12 19.57
C ASN A 6 28.68 -52.67 18.13
N TYR A 7 28.88 -53.52 17.13
CA TYR A 7 28.52 -53.18 15.74
C TYR A 7 27.01 -53.05 15.55
N ILE A 8 26.21 -53.89 16.23
CA ILE A 8 24.74 -53.80 16.20
C ILE A 8 24.24 -52.52 16.88
N LEU A 9 24.85 -52.12 17.99
CA LEU A 9 24.53 -50.87 18.70
C LEU A 9 24.86 -49.63 17.86
N VAL A 10 26.00 -49.61 17.17
CA VAL A 10 26.38 -48.50 16.27
C VAL A 10 25.45 -48.43 15.06
N PHE A 11 25.05 -49.58 14.51
CA PHE A 11 24.10 -49.62 13.39
C PHE A 11 22.69 -49.16 13.82
N ALA A 12 22.23 -49.55 15.00
CA ALA A 12 20.95 -49.12 15.55
C ALA A 12 20.92 -47.60 15.84
N LEU A 13 22.03 -47.04 16.34
CA LEU A 13 22.16 -45.60 16.60
C LEU A 13 22.20 -44.79 15.29
N GLY A 14 22.83 -45.33 14.23
CA GLY A 14 22.86 -44.73 12.90
C GLY A 14 21.52 -44.77 12.17
N ALA A 15 20.75 -45.84 12.36
CA ALA A 15 19.42 -45.98 11.75
C ALA A 15 18.40 -44.97 12.30
N GLY A 16 18.52 -44.57 13.57
CA GLY A 16 17.68 -43.53 14.19
C GLY A 16 17.92 -42.12 13.65
N ALA A 17 19.11 -41.83 13.12
CA ALA A 17 19.47 -40.52 12.57
C ALA A 17 18.83 -40.25 11.19
N LEU A 18 18.31 -41.28 10.52
CA LEU A 18 17.59 -41.15 9.24
C LEU A 18 16.09 -40.89 9.41
N VAL A 19 15.55 -41.02 10.63
CA VAL A 19 14.18 -40.58 10.97
C VAL A 19 14.21 -39.08 11.29
N SER A 20 14.63 -38.28 10.30
CA SER A 20 14.48 -36.83 10.35
C SER A 20 12.99 -36.51 10.25
N CYS A 21 12.49 -35.65 11.14
CA CYS A 21 11.10 -35.19 11.14
C CYS A 21 10.74 -34.55 9.78
N GLN A 22 10.14 -35.32 8.88
CA GLN A 22 9.59 -34.86 7.59
C GLN A 22 8.33 -33.99 7.73
N LYS A 23 7.94 -33.59 8.94
CA LYS A 23 6.89 -32.58 9.12
C LYS A 23 7.51 -31.22 8.81
N SER A 24 7.59 -30.89 7.52
CA SER A 24 7.61 -29.51 7.08
C SER A 24 6.46 -28.81 7.78
N ILE A 25 6.78 -27.94 8.74
CA ILE A 25 5.77 -27.12 9.38
C ILE A 25 5.45 -26.05 8.35
N ASP A 26 4.49 -26.34 7.48
CA ASP A 26 3.92 -25.38 6.54
C ASP A 26 3.06 -24.41 7.35
N LEU A 27 3.74 -23.53 8.09
CA LEU A 27 3.13 -22.44 8.85
C LEU A 27 2.66 -21.41 7.83
N ASN A 28 1.45 -21.59 7.31
CA ASN A 28 0.77 -20.48 6.68
C ASN A 28 0.60 -19.39 7.76
N PRO A 29 1.12 -18.19 7.53
CA PRO A 29 1.04 -17.14 8.53
C PRO A 29 -0.43 -16.83 8.82
N THR A 30 -0.84 -16.97 10.08
CA THR A 30 -2.23 -16.79 10.54
C THR A 30 -2.76 -15.37 10.33
N HIS A 31 -1.88 -14.41 10.04
CA HIS A 31 -2.18 -13.00 9.89
C HIS A 31 -1.95 -12.46 8.47
N THR A 32 -1.52 -13.31 7.52
CA THR A 32 -1.36 -12.90 6.11
C THR A 32 -2.07 -13.87 5.20
N VAL A 33 -3.16 -13.40 4.59
CA VAL A 33 -3.89 -14.16 3.58
C VAL A 33 -3.13 -14.05 2.26
N LYS A 34 -2.90 -15.18 1.57
CA LYS A 34 -2.29 -15.18 0.23
C LYS A 34 -3.18 -14.38 -0.72
N GLY A 35 -2.57 -13.56 -1.58
CA GLY A 35 -3.28 -12.59 -2.43
C GLY A 35 -4.33 -13.21 -3.36
N ASP A 36 -4.20 -14.49 -3.70
CA ASP A 36 -5.13 -15.22 -4.57
C ASP A 36 -6.30 -15.85 -3.79
N ASP A 37 -6.14 -16.10 -2.48
CA ASP A 37 -7.15 -16.75 -1.63
C ASP A 37 -8.02 -15.75 -0.85
N PHE A 38 -7.70 -14.45 -0.88
CA PHE A 38 -8.40 -13.46 -0.05
C PHE A 38 -9.82 -13.16 -0.52
N PHE A 39 -10.06 -13.21 -1.83
CA PHE A 39 -11.35 -12.86 -2.40
C PHE A 39 -12.13 -14.13 -2.74
N THR A 40 -13.01 -14.57 -1.85
CA THR A 40 -13.83 -15.77 -2.04
C THR A 40 -15.30 -15.44 -2.28
N LYS A 41 -15.80 -14.39 -1.62
CA LYS A 41 -17.17 -13.86 -1.75
C LYS A 41 -17.15 -12.37 -2.08
N VAL A 42 -18.28 -11.84 -2.55
CA VAL A 42 -18.39 -10.41 -2.92
C VAL A 42 -18.13 -9.49 -1.71
N ASP A 43 -18.50 -9.91 -0.50
CA ASP A 43 -18.30 -9.11 0.72
C ASP A 43 -16.81 -8.92 1.08
N ASP A 44 -15.92 -9.81 0.64
CA ASP A 44 -14.48 -9.67 0.88
C ASP A 44 -13.92 -8.40 0.20
N TYR A 45 -14.57 -7.97 -0.88
CA TYR A 45 -14.22 -6.75 -1.60
C TYR A 45 -14.60 -5.47 -0.85
N ASP A 46 -15.58 -5.50 0.05
CA ASP A 46 -15.88 -4.35 0.91
C ASP A 46 -14.77 -4.09 1.93
N PHE A 47 -14.11 -5.14 2.43
CA PHE A 47 -12.92 -4.98 3.26
C PHE A 47 -11.75 -4.39 2.48
N ALA A 48 -11.52 -4.84 1.24
CA ALA A 48 -10.49 -4.27 0.38
C ALA A 48 -10.76 -2.80 0.03
N LEU A 49 -12.02 -2.45 -0.28
CA LEU A 49 -12.44 -1.07 -0.51
C LEU A 49 -12.27 -0.20 0.74
N THR A 50 -12.67 -0.73 1.90
CA THR A 50 -12.45 -0.06 3.20
C THR A 50 -10.96 0.18 3.43
N GLY A 51 -10.11 -0.78 3.09
CA GLY A 51 -8.65 -0.63 3.13
C GLY A 51 -8.15 0.53 2.25
N ALA A 52 -8.74 0.72 1.06
CA ALA A 52 -8.41 1.85 0.19
C ALA A 52 -8.77 3.20 0.86
N TYR A 53 -9.95 3.31 1.45
CA TYR A 53 -10.35 4.51 2.21
C TYR A 53 -9.49 4.73 3.47
N GLN A 54 -9.08 3.66 4.16
CA GLN A 54 -8.17 3.80 5.31
C GLN A 54 -6.81 4.33 4.86
N ARG A 55 -6.28 3.87 3.72
CA ARG A 55 -5.04 4.40 3.14
C ARG A 55 -5.17 5.87 2.75
N LEU A 56 -6.32 6.28 2.21
CA LEU A 56 -6.58 7.69 1.88
C LEU A 56 -6.45 8.61 3.10
N LYS A 57 -6.84 8.11 4.28
CA LYS A 57 -6.74 8.82 5.57
C LYS A 57 -5.35 8.71 6.22
N GLN A 58 -4.32 8.25 5.51
CA GLN A 58 -2.97 8.29 6.06
C GLN A 58 -2.50 9.74 6.28
N ASN A 59 -1.55 9.90 7.21
CA ASN A 59 -1.08 11.22 7.60
C ASN A 59 -0.50 12.02 6.42
N SER A 60 0.27 11.34 5.57
CA SER A 60 0.88 11.91 4.37
C SER A 60 -0.13 12.37 3.32
N LEU A 61 -1.39 11.93 3.42
CA LEU A 61 -2.50 12.23 2.52
C LEU A 61 -3.55 13.11 3.23
N TYR A 62 -4.77 12.61 3.48
CA TYR A 62 -5.89 13.47 3.89
C TYR A 62 -6.16 13.53 5.41
N SER A 63 -5.37 12.86 6.24
CA SER A 63 -5.48 13.05 7.70
C SER A 63 -4.76 14.32 8.17
N GLY A 64 -3.55 14.58 7.66
CA GLY A 64 -2.83 15.85 7.90
C GLY A 64 -2.50 16.18 9.35
N VAL A 65 -2.60 15.20 10.25
CA VAL A 65 -2.16 15.32 11.64
C VAL A 65 -0.70 15.78 11.69
N ASN A 66 -0.45 16.80 12.51
CA ASN A 66 0.85 17.45 12.67
C ASN A 66 1.45 18.03 11.36
N GLY A 67 0.61 18.34 10.36
CA GLY A 67 1.04 18.99 9.12
C GLY A 67 1.76 18.07 8.12
N GLY A 68 1.75 16.76 8.34
CA GLY A 68 2.46 15.80 7.47
C GLY A 68 1.85 15.60 6.08
N SER A 69 0.72 16.26 5.78
CA SER A 69 -0.01 16.07 4.53
C SER A 69 0.60 16.84 3.38
N VAL A 70 0.85 16.15 2.27
CA VAL A 70 1.20 16.81 1.00
C VAL A 70 -0.02 17.53 0.41
N PHE A 71 -1.21 16.92 0.43
CA PHE A 71 -2.39 17.45 -0.27
C PHE A 71 -3.23 18.47 0.51
N LEU A 72 -2.92 18.69 1.80
CA LEU A 72 -3.60 19.68 2.65
C LEU A 72 -2.62 20.75 3.13
N SER A 73 -1.83 20.43 4.16
CA SER A 73 -0.98 21.42 4.83
C SER A 73 0.11 21.98 3.92
N SER A 74 0.71 21.14 3.08
CA SER A 74 1.78 21.58 2.19
C SER A 74 1.28 22.49 1.07
N VAL A 75 0.05 22.27 0.55
CA VAL A 75 -0.57 23.18 -0.44
C VAL A 75 -0.71 24.58 0.15
N GLU A 76 -1.30 24.69 1.35
CA GLU A 76 -1.56 25.97 1.99
C GLU A 76 -0.29 26.70 2.41
N ILE A 77 0.73 25.96 2.85
CA ILE A 77 2.02 26.54 3.28
C ILE A 77 2.90 26.93 2.10
N ALA A 78 2.82 26.20 0.98
CA ALA A 78 3.48 26.59 -0.26
C ALA A 78 2.79 27.80 -0.92
N GLY A 79 1.51 28.02 -0.63
CA GLY A 79 0.81 29.27 -0.95
C GLY A 79 1.34 30.47 -0.15
N ASP A 80 0.77 31.63 -0.43
CA ASP A 80 1.10 32.91 0.23
C ASP A 80 0.13 33.30 1.37
N ASN A 81 -0.82 32.40 1.69
CA ASN A 81 -1.84 32.62 2.72
C ASN A 81 -1.33 32.41 4.15
N LEU A 82 -0.26 31.63 4.33
CA LEU A 82 0.27 31.25 5.64
C LEU A 82 1.77 31.54 5.74
N ARG A 83 2.26 31.73 6.97
CA ARG A 83 3.69 31.81 7.28
C ARG A 83 4.03 31.05 8.55
N PRO A 84 5.28 30.53 8.68
CA PRO A 84 5.75 29.96 9.93
C PRO A 84 5.61 30.96 11.09
N GLY A 85 4.96 30.52 12.17
CA GLY A 85 4.86 31.28 13.41
C GLY A 85 6.20 31.31 14.18
N PRO A 86 6.34 32.23 15.16
CA PRO A 86 7.58 32.37 15.95
C PRO A 86 7.93 31.13 16.78
N THR A 87 6.96 30.26 17.06
CA THR A 87 7.14 29.01 17.81
C THR A 87 7.35 27.78 16.91
N ASN A 88 7.46 27.95 15.58
CA ASN A 88 7.66 26.82 14.68
C ASN A 88 9.04 26.17 14.90
N LEU A 89 9.05 24.86 15.14
CA LEU A 89 10.28 24.07 15.35
C LEU A 89 10.96 23.62 14.04
N GLY A 90 10.66 24.27 12.93
CA GLY A 90 11.20 23.94 11.61
C GLY A 90 10.29 23.08 10.73
N ASN A 91 9.10 22.72 11.21
CA ASN A 91 8.14 21.93 10.44
C ASN A 91 7.73 22.69 9.18
N LEU A 92 7.78 21.99 8.03
CA LEU A 92 7.32 22.48 6.72
C LEU A 92 7.98 23.80 6.25
N ASN A 93 9.08 24.23 6.90
CA ASN A 93 9.84 25.39 6.45
C ASN A 93 10.36 25.21 5.02
N THR A 94 10.64 23.96 4.64
CA THR A 94 11.09 23.66 3.29
C THR A 94 10.00 23.85 2.24
N MET A 95 8.73 23.55 2.59
CA MET A 95 7.56 23.84 1.76
C MET A 95 7.35 25.34 1.63
N PHE A 96 7.37 26.06 2.75
CA PHE A 96 7.20 27.53 2.76
C PHE A 96 8.26 28.25 1.92
N ARG A 97 9.51 27.79 1.96
CA ARG A 97 10.62 28.39 1.23
C ARG A 97 10.80 27.85 -0.20
N TRP A 98 9.95 26.93 -0.63
CA TRP A 98 10.05 26.28 -1.95
C TRP A 98 11.44 25.66 -2.22
N ASN A 99 12.10 25.16 -1.17
CA ASN A 99 13.45 24.59 -1.26
C ASN A 99 13.47 23.07 -0.99
N TYR A 100 12.36 22.39 -1.23
CA TYR A 100 12.25 20.95 -1.12
C TYR A 100 12.82 20.24 -2.35
N THR A 101 13.39 19.07 -2.10
CA THR A 101 13.97 18.16 -3.09
C THR A 101 13.24 16.81 -3.06
N ALA A 102 13.60 15.89 -3.96
CA ALA A 102 12.92 14.59 -4.09
C ALA A 102 13.01 13.71 -2.82
N ASP A 103 14.02 13.91 -1.98
CA ASP A 103 14.24 13.23 -0.69
C ASP A 103 13.52 13.90 0.49
N ASN A 104 12.77 14.98 0.26
CA ASN A 104 11.94 15.56 1.31
C ASN A 104 10.87 14.56 1.76
N GLY A 105 10.84 14.26 3.07
CA GLY A 105 9.97 13.22 3.62
C GLY A 105 8.47 13.45 3.40
N VAL A 106 8.01 14.69 3.27
CA VAL A 106 6.60 15.01 2.97
C VAL A 106 6.30 14.76 1.49
N VAL A 107 7.19 15.17 0.58
CA VAL A 107 7.07 14.90 -0.86
C VAL A 107 7.11 13.39 -1.13
N GLN A 108 8.17 12.72 -0.67
CA GLN A 108 8.33 11.28 -0.86
C GLN A 108 7.21 10.48 -0.20
N GLY A 109 6.82 10.87 1.02
CA GLY A 109 5.74 10.24 1.76
C GLY A 109 4.38 10.37 1.06
N GLY A 110 4.08 11.57 0.55
CA GLY A 110 2.87 11.85 -0.22
C GLY A 110 2.78 11.03 -1.50
N TRP A 111 3.86 11.02 -2.30
CA TRP A 111 3.97 10.21 -3.53
C TRP A 111 3.69 8.73 -3.26
N ASN A 112 4.44 8.14 -2.32
CA ASN A 112 4.31 6.72 -1.99
C ASN A 112 2.92 6.37 -1.47
N ALA A 113 2.37 7.19 -0.57
CA ALA A 113 1.05 6.95 0.00
C ALA A 113 -0.06 7.00 -1.07
N ALA A 114 0.03 7.93 -2.03
CA ALA A 114 -0.94 8.02 -3.12
C ALA A 114 -0.91 6.77 -4.01
N TYR A 115 0.28 6.29 -4.40
CA TYR A 115 0.39 5.04 -5.16
C TYR A 115 -0.05 3.81 -4.38
N PHE A 116 0.09 3.79 -3.05
CA PHE A 116 -0.48 2.71 -2.24
C PHE A 116 -2.02 2.72 -2.23
N VAL A 117 -2.67 3.88 -2.28
CA VAL A 117 -4.13 3.95 -2.47
C VAL A 117 -4.50 3.41 -3.85
N ILE A 118 -3.81 3.86 -4.91
CA ILE A 118 -4.01 3.38 -6.29
C ILE A 118 -3.86 1.85 -6.35
N GLN A 119 -2.77 1.31 -5.81
CA GLN A 119 -2.52 -0.13 -5.76
C GLN A 119 -3.65 -0.88 -5.04
N GLN A 120 -4.12 -0.38 -3.89
CA GLN A 120 -5.21 -0.99 -3.14
C GLN A 120 -6.52 -0.99 -3.93
N THR A 121 -6.82 0.09 -4.68
CA THR A 121 -8.00 0.13 -5.57
C THR A 121 -7.87 -0.87 -6.73
N ASN A 122 -6.67 -1.03 -7.30
CA ASN A 122 -6.40 -2.03 -8.34
C ASN A 122 -6.60 -3.46 -7.84
N VAL A 123 -6.14 -3.75 -6.61
CA VAL A 123 -6.39 -5.03 -5.94
C VAL A 123 -7.89 -5.24 -5.71
N THR A 124 -8.61 -4.20 -5.25
CA THR A 124 -10.07 -4.24 -5.05
C THR A 124 -10.83 -4.49 -6.35
N LEU A 125 -10.36 -3.99 -7.50
CA LEU A 125 -11.03 -4.23 -8.78
C LEU A 125 -10.72 -5.61 -9.37
N ARG A 126 -9.65 -6.27 -8.90
CA ARG A 126 -9.17 -7.55 -9.45
C ARG A 126 -10.17 -8.67 -9.19
N GLY A 127 -10.73 -9.23 -10.26
CA GLY A 127 -11.64 -10.36 -10.18
C GLY A 127 -13.05 -10.04 -9.67
N LEU A 128 -13.36 -8.80 -9.29
CA LEU A 128 -14.68 -8.38 -8.78
C LEU A 128 -15.81 -8.70 -9.77
N GLN A 129 -15.53 -8.61 -11.06
CA GLN A 129 -16.53 -8.78 -12.13
C GLN A 129 -17.16 -10.18 -12.17
N ARG A 130 -16.50 -11.21 -11.63
CA ARG A 130 -17.06 -12.58 -11.59
C ARG A 130 -18.35 -12.68 -10.78
N PHE A 131 -18.58 -11.74 -9.86
CA PHE A 131 -19.80 -11.69 -9.05
C PHE A 131 -20.91 -10.84 -9.69
N ARG A 132 -20.70 -10.23 -10.86
CA ARG A 132 -21.67 -9.29 -11.45
C ARG A 132 -23.02 -9.95 -11.72
N ALA A 133 -23.03 -11.20 -12.17
CA ALA A 133 -24.26 -11.93 -12.48
C ALA A 133 -25.11 -12.21 -11.23
N THR A 134 -24.46 -12.47 -10.08
CA THR A 134 -25.15 -12.82 -8.83
C THR A 134 -25.40 -11.62 -7.92
N ASN A 135 -24.54 -10.61 -7.96
CA ASN A 135 -24.54 -9.45 -7.07
C ASN A 135 -24.31 -8.12 -7.83
N PRO A 136 -25.11 -7.79 -8.85
CA PRO A 136 -24.85 -6.67 -9.75
C PRO A 136 -24.79 -5.32 -9.03
N ARG A 137 -25.69 -5.10 -8.05
CA ARG A 137 -25.73 -3.85 -7.28
C ARG A 137 -24.47 -3.65 -6.42
N THR A 138 -24.04 -4.69 -5.72
CA THR A 138 -22.84 -4.64 -4.87
C THR A 138 -21.59 -4.45 -5.71
N VAL A 139 -21.46 -5.18 -6.82
CA VAL A 139 -20.35 -5.02 -7.77
C VAL A 139 -20.29 -3.59 -8.32
N ASN A 140 -21.42 -3.03 -8.77
CA ASN A 140 -21.45 -1.66 -9.30
C ASN A 140 -21.05 -0.62 -8.24
N ARG A 141 -21.51 -0.79 -6.99
CA ARG A 141 -21.15 0.10 -5.88
C ARG A 141 -19.65 0.07 -5.61
N ILE A 142 -19.07 -1.12 -5.45
CA ILE A 142 -17.66 -1.29 -5.11
C ILE A 142 -16.79 -0.80 -6.27
N GLU A 143 -17.12 -1.19 -7.50
CA GLU A 143 -16.37 -0.77 -8.68
C GLU A 143 -16.39 0.75 -8.86
N GLY A 144 -17.56 1.38 -8.74
CA GLY A 144 -17.69 2.83 -8.88
C GLY A 144 -16.83 3.59 -7.87
N GLN A 145 -16.89 3.18 -6.59
CA GLN A 145 -16.10 3.81 -5.54
C GLN A 145 -14.60 3.58 -5.72
N ALA A 146 -14.18 2.35 -6.03
CA ALA A 146 -12.76 2.03 -6.25
C ALA A 146 -12.19 2.81 -7.45
N ARG A 147 -12.94 2.91 -8.55
CA ARG A 147 -12.54 3.71 -9.72
C ARG A 147 -12.48 5.20 -9.42
N ALA A 148 -13.45 5.73 -8.68
CA ALA A 148 -13.46 7.13 -8.26
C ALA A 148 -12.23 7.44 -7.37
N LEU A 149 -11.94 6.60 -6.38
CA LEU A 149 -10.72 6.73 -5.56
C LEU A 149 -9.45 6.68 -6.39
N ARG A 150 -9.36 5.72 -7.34
CA ARG A 150 -8.19 5.60 -8.22
C ARG A 150 -7.98 6.84 -9.08
N ALA A 151 -9.06 7.34 -9.69
CA ALA A 151 -9.02 8.54 -10.52
C ALA A 151 -8.66 9.77 -9.69
N PHE A 152 -9.27 9.91 -8.50
CA PHE A 152 -8.99 10.99 -7.58
C PHE A 152 -7.51 11.02 -7.16
N MET A 153 -6.92 9.87 -6.83
CA MET A 153 -5.49 9.82 -6.48
C MET A 153 -4.59 10.13 -7.67
N HIS A 154 -4.85 9.59 -8.86
CA HIS A 154 -4.09 9.96 -10.05
C HIS A 154 -4.18 11.45 -10.36
N PHE A 155 -5.35 12.07 -10.17
CA PHE A 155 -5.51 13.50 -10.32
C PHE A 155 -4.65 14.28 -9.30
N GLU A 156 -4.67 13.86 -8.03
CA GLU A 156 -3.88 14.49 -6.96
C GLU A 156 -2.37 14.40 -7.20
N ILE A 157 -1.84 13.26 -7.66
CA ILE A 157 -0.42 13.18 -8.02
C ILE A 157 -0.11 13.92 -9.32
N PHE A 158 -1.05 14.00 -10.26
CA PHE A 158 -0.86 14.78 -11.48
C PHE A 158 -0.70 16.28 -11.17
N ARG A 159 -1.57 16.87 -10.34
CA ARG A 159 -1.50 18.30 -9.94
C ARG A 159 -0.26 18.70 -9.13
N TRP A 160 0.47 17.74 -8.59
CA TRP A 160 1.62 18.01 -7.72
C TRP A 160 2.96 17.70 -8.38
N TRP A 161 3.01 16.74 -9.29
CA TRP A 161 4.26 16.28 -9.91
C TRP A 161 4.33 16.46 -11.42
N ALA A 162 3.21 16.69 -12.11
CA ALA A 162 3.27 16.95 -13.55
C ALA A 162 3.71 18.41 -13.80
N PRO A 163 4.72 18.63 -14.66
CA PRO A 163 5.20 19.98 -14.95
C PRO A 163 4.26 20.76 -15.89
N ASN A 164 3.34 20.07 -16.57
CA ASN A 164 2.43 20.65 -17.55
C ASN A 164 1.06 19.97 -17.51
N TYR A 165 0.00 20.78 -17.60
CA TYR A 165 -1.40 20.36 -17.66
C TYR A 165 -1.96 20.27 -19.07
N ASP A 166 -1.24 20.76 -20.07
CA ASP A 166 -1.63 20.70 -21.47
C ASP A 166 -1.69 19.23 -21.93
N PRO A 167 -2.86 18.75 -22.40
CA PRO A 167 -2.99 17.41 -22.97
C PRO A 167 -2.07 17.14 -24.16
N ALA A 168 -1.59 18.19 -24.84
CA ALA A 168 -0.64 18.09 -25.96
C ALA A 168 0.84 18.10 -25.52
N ALA A 169 1.12 18.22 -24.22
CA ALA A 169 2.49 18.24 -23.72
C ALA A 169 3.21 16.90 -23.96
N THR A 170 4.45 16.95 -24.45
CA THR A 170 5.30 15.77 -24.61
C THR A 170 6.19 15.49 -23.40
N THR A 171 6.21 16.39 -22.41
CA THR A 171 6.92 16.20 -21.15
C THR A 171 6.26 15.09 -20.34
N PRO A 172 7.03 14.14 -19.76
CA PRO A 172 6.46 13.10 -18.91
C PRO A 172 5.62 13.68 -17.76
N GLY A 173 4.43 13.12 -17.56
CA GLY A 173 3.60 13.38 -16.39
C GLY A 173 3.92 12.39 -15.26
N ILE A 174 2.89 11.69 -14.79
CA ILE A 174 2.98 10.65 -13.77
C ILE A 174 2.87 9.25 -14.39
N ALA A 175 3.27 8.22 -13.64
CA ALA A 175 2.96 6.85 -14.01
C ALA A 175 1.47 6.58 -13.80
N TYR A 176 0.80 6.01 -14.82
CA TYR A 176 -0.59 5.59 -14.73
C TYR A 176 -0.65 4.07 -14.54
N VAL A 177 -1.07 3.62 -13.34
CA VAL A 177 -1.00 2.21 -12.92
C VAL A 177 -2.28 1.67 -12.30
#